data_AF-A0A846MZ85-F1
#
_entry.id   AF-A0A846MZ85-F1
#
_cell.length_a   1.000
_cell.length_b   1.000
_cell.length_c   1.000
_cell.angle_alpha   90.00
_cell.angle_beta   90.00
_cell.angle_gamma   90.00
#
_symmetry.space_group_name_H-M   'P 1'
#
loop_
_entity.id
_entity.type
_entity.pdbx_description
1 polymer ?
#
loop_
_entity_poly.entity_id
_entity_poly.type
_entity_poly.pdbx_seq_one_letter_code
_entity_poly.pdbx_strand_id
1 'polypeptide(L)'
;MRRLHNRHARNPQERATGGIVAHPRDLLGRVFFAVHILVVVYSLTAWAFRPGLVVYVFFVPLMVLHWPLNRGACILNNLENLLRNGRWRNPANREEGAWVRCLIVDGTGLDLTPHQIAVISYGVVGLCWLLGVLHLLGVGIFSRF
;
A
#
# COMPACT_ATOMS: atom_id res chain seq x y z
N MET A 1 46.40 -25.69 -40.28
CA MET A 1 44.93 -25.84 -40.32
C MET A 1 44.29 -25.20 -39.09
N ARG A 2 43.43 -24.19 -39.35
CA ARG A 2 42.28 -23.66 -38.57
C ARG A 2 42.25 -23.69 -37.03
N ARG A 3 42.48 -22.48 -36.48
CA ARG A 3 41.68 -21.71 -35.51
C ARG A 3 40.28 -22.25 -35.12
N LEU A 4 39.95 -22.03 -33.83
CA LEU A 4 38.64 -21.76 -33.18
C LEU A 4 37.89 -22.91 -32.50
N HIS A 5 37.77 -22.81 -31.16
CA HIS A 5 36.51 -22.87 -30.39
C HIS A 5 36.84 -22.52 -28.92
N ASN A 6 37.19 -21.27 -28.63
CA ASN A 6 36.24 -20.24 -28.17
C ASN A 6 35.29 -20.74 -27.06
N ARG A 7 35.81 -20.79 -25.83
CA ARG A 7 35.00 -20.70 -24.61
C ARG A 7 34.28 -19.35 -24.62
N HIS A 8 33.03 -19.29 -25.07
CA HIS A 8 32.03 -18.28 -24.69
C HIS A 8 30.72 -18.55 -25.42
N ALA A 9 30.01 -19.60 -25.01
CA ALA A 9 28.56 -19.62 -25.10
C ALA A 9 28.02 -19.19 -23.73
N ARG A 10 28.24 -17.92 -23.38
CA ARG A 10 27.49 -17.29 -22.28
C ARG A 10 26.07 -17.10 -22.84
N ASN A 11 25.13 -17.79 -22.21
CA ASN A 11 23.73 -17.83 -22.60
C ASN A 11 23.19 -16.39 -22.71
N PRO A 12 22.52 -15.98 -23.82
CA PRO A 12 21.98 -14.62 -23.95
C PRO A 12 20.88 -14.32 -22.92
N GLN A 13 20.29 -15.35 -22.32
CA GLN A 13 19.22 -15.20 -21.33
C GLN A 13 19.69 -14.71 -19.95
N GLU A 14 20.97 -14.85 -19.59
CA GLU A 14 21.48 -14.33 -18.31
C GLU A 14 21.75 -12.81 -18.33
N ARG A 15 21.67 -12.17 -19.52
CA ARG A 15 21.77 -10.71 -19.69
C ARG A 15 20.44 -10.04 -20.01
N ALA A 16 19.33 -10.75 -19.89
CA ALA A 16 18.03 -10.10 -19.79
C ALA A 16 17.95 -9.54 -18.36
N THR A 17 18.51 -8.35 -18.19
CA THR A 17 17.92 -7.25 -17.42
C THR A 17 16.92 -7.71 -16.36
N GLY A 18 17.30 -7.54 -15.09
CA GLY A 18 16.42 -7.47 -13.92
C GLY A 18 15.43 -6.31 -14.01
N GLY A 19 14.63 -6.28 -15.07
CA GLY A 19 13.37 -5.58 -15.15
C GLY A 19 12.32 -6.57 -14.72
N ILE A 20 11.81 -6.41 -13.50
CA ILE A 20 10.54 -6.98 -13.11
C ILE A 20 9.55 -6.54 -14.19
N VAL A 21 9.13 -7.45 -15.07
CA VAL A 21 8.03 -7.17 -16.00
C VAL A 21 6.79 -7.10 -15.12
N ALA A 22 6.52 -5.92 -14.57
CA ALA A 22 5.29 -5.63 -13.88
C ALA A 22 4.18 -5.82 -14.91
N HIS A 23 3.40 -6.90 -14.76
CA HIS A 23 2.21 -7.08 -15.59
C HIS A 23 1.35 -5.81 -15.46
N PRO A 24 0.97 -5.15 -16.56
CA PRO A 24 0.16 -3.94 -16.48
C PRO A 24 -1.15 -4.27 -15.75
N ARG A 25 -1.43 -3.55 -14.67
CA ARG A 25 -2.69 -3.67 -13.94
C ARG A 25 -3.84 -3.48 -14.94
N ASP A 26 -4.73 -4.46 -15.01
CA ASP A 26 -5.94 -4.35 -15.80
C ASP A 26 -6.88 -3.27 -15.23
N LEU A 27 -8.01 -3.00 -15.89
CA LEU A 27 -8.92 -1.95 -15.45
C LEU A 27 -9.41 -2.13 -14.02
N LEU A 28 -9.78 -3.35 -13.63
CA LEU A 28 -10.26 -3.66 -12.29
C LEU A 28 -9.19 -3.37 -11.23
N GLY A 29 -7.96 -3.85 -11.48
CA GLY A 29 -6.83 -3.64 -10.57
C GLY A 29 -6.46 -2.17 -10.45
N ARG A 30 -6.58 -1.39 -11.54
CA ARG A 30 -6.40 0.08 -11.49
C ARG A 30 -7.45 0.77 -10.64
N VAL A 31 -8.72 0.34 -10.69
CA VAL A 31 -9.79 0.91 -9.86
C VAL A 31 -9.51 0.60 -8.39
N PHE A 32 -9.23 -0.65 -8.03
CA PHE A 32 -8.92 -1.02 -6.65
C PHE A 32 -7.67 -0.29 -6.14
N PHE A 33 -6.63 -0.20 -6.95
CA PHE A 33 -5.43 0.56 -6.63
C PHE A 33 -5.75 2.05 -6.40
N ALA A 34 -6.53 2.67 -7.28
CA ALA A 34 -6.94 4.07 -7.13
C ALA A 34 -7.74 4.29 -5.83
N VAL A 35 -8.65 3.38 -5.48
CA VAL A 35 -9.39 3.46 -4.22
C VAL A 35 -8.46 3.34 -3.01
N HIS A 36 -7.46 2.45 -3.04
CA HIS A 36 -6.45 2.38 -1.97
C HIS A 36 -5.70 3.70 -1.83
N ILE A 37 -5.25 4.28 -2.94
CA ILE A 37 -4.56 5.58 -2.92
C ILE A 37 -5.47 6.66 -2.36
N LEU A 38 -6.76 6.71 -2.73
CA LEU A 38 -7.71 7.66 -2.17
C LEU A 38 -7.87 7.50 -0.65
N VAL A 39 -7.96 6.26 -0.14
CA VAL A 39 -8.02 6.00 1.30
C VAL A 39 -6.74 6.45 2.00
N VAL A 40 -5.57 6.20 1.43
CA VAL A 40 -4.29 6.67 1.99
C VAL A 40 -4.23 8.19 2.01
N VAL A 41 -4.53 8.84 0.88
CA VAL A 41 -4.52 10.32 0.78
C VAL A 41 -5.50 10.93 1.78
N TYR A 42 -6.71 10.38 1.90
CA TYR A 42 -7.68 10.83 2.88
C TYR A 42 -7.15 10.71 4.32
N SER A 43 -6.62 9.54 4.68
CA SER A 43 -6.05 9.29 6.02
C SER A 43 -4.91 10.24 6.38
N LEU A 44 -4.12 10.68 5.39
CA LEU A 44 -2.97 11.56 5.59
C LEU A 44 -3.31 13.06 5.58
N THR A 45 -4.40 13.48 4.92
CA THR A 45 -4.65 14.90 4.63
C THR A 45 -5.96 15.45 5.20
N ALA A 46 -6.98 14.62 5.41
CA ALA A 46 -8.31 15.10 5.79
C ALA A 46 -8.36 15.73 7.19
N TRP A 47 -7.40 15.43 8.08
CA TRP A 47 -7.28 16.09 9.39
C TRP A 47 -7.13 17.61 9.30
N ALA A 48 -6.62 18.14 8.18
CA ALA A 48 -6.39 19.58 8.00
C ALA A 48 -7.66 20.36 7.65
N PHE A 49 -8.75 19.68 7.27
CA PHE A 49 -9.98 20.30 6.80
C PHE A 49 -11.11 20.10 7.82
N ARG A 50 -11.81 21.18 8.18
CA ARG A 50 -12.93 21.11 9.14
C ARG A 50 -14.14 20.30 8.64
N PRO A 51 -14.61 20.45 7.38
CA PRO A 51 -15.75 19.68 6.90
C PRO A 51 -15.44 18.18 6.94
N GLY A 52 -16.25 17.41 7.65
CA GLY A 52 -16.07 15.96 7.77
C GLY A 52 -14.98 15.52 8.75
N LEU A 53 -14.43 16.42 9.59
CA LEU A 53 -13.41 16.06 10.58
C LEU A 53 -13.90 15.00 11.58
N VAL A 54 -15.19 15.03 11.94
CA VAL A 54 -15.82 13.98 12.76
C VAL A 54 -15.75 12.64 12.03
N VAL A 55 -16.08 12.61 10.73
CA VAL A 55 -15.99 11.39 9.91
C VAL A 55 -14.55 10.88 9.90
N TYR A 56 -13.57 11.76 9.70
CA TYR A 56 -12.15 11.41 9.74
C TYR A 56 -11.73 10.76 11.06
N VAL A 57 -12.10 11.37 12.20
CA VAL A 57 -11.73 10.91 13.54
C VAL A 57 -12.26 9.51 13.84
N PHE A 58 -13.43 9.14 13.31
CA PHE A 58 -13.95 7.77 13.43
C PHE A 58 -13.43 6.83 12.34
N PHE A 59 -13.29 7.32 11.10
CA PHE A 59 -12.87 6.54 9.95
C PHE A 59 -11.48 5.95 10.17
N VAL A 60 -10.50 6.74 10.59
CA VAL A 60 -9.11 6.27 10.70
C VAL A 60 -8.95 5.14 11.73
N PRO A 61 -9.48 5.23 12.97
CA PRO A 61 -9.46 4.11 13.91
C PRO A 61 -10.18 2.87 13.37
N LEU A 62 -11.35 3.02 12.74
CA LEU A 62 -12.06 1.89 12.13
C LEU A 62 -11.23 1.25 11.01
N MET A 63 -10.56 2.08 10.21
CA MET A 63 -9.63 1.66 9.17
C MET A 63 -8.37 1.00 9.76
N VAL A 64 -7.90 1.36 10.94
CA VAL A 64 -6.80 0.63 11.59
C VAL A 64 -7.31 -0.69 12.18
N LEU A 65 -8.46 -0.68 12.86
CA LEU A 65 -9.04 -1.83 13.56
C LEU A 65 -9.51 -2.93 12.61
N HIS A 66 -9.98 -2.60 11.41
CA HIS A 66 -10.37 -3.63 10.44
C HIS A 66 -9.18 -4.50 10.00
N TRP A 67 -7.95 -4.00 10.10
CA TRP A 67 -6.76 -4.71 9.64
C TRP A 67 -6.50 -6.02 10.42
N PRO A 68 -6.36 -6.02 11.77
CA PRO A 68 -6.25 -7.26 12.53
C PRO A 68 -7.52 -8.13 12.41
N LEU A 69 -8.71 -7.51 12.36
CA LEU A 69 -9.98 -8.24 12.18
C LEU A 69 -10.03 -8.99 10.83
N ASN A 70 -9.36 -8.46 9.81
CA ASN A 70 -9.26 -9.07 8.48
C ASN A 70 -7.96 -9.86 8.27
N ARG A 71 -7.32 -10.30 9.36
CA ARG A 71 -6.05 -11.06 9.38
C ARG A 71 -4.95 -10.39 8.55
N GLY A 72 -4.78 -9.09 8.76
CA GLY A 72 -3.69 -8.32 8.17
C GLY A 72 -3.85 -7.97 6.70
N ALA A 73 -5.05 -8.13 6.10
CA ALA A 73 -5.32 -7.77 4.71
C ALA A 73 -6.29 -6.59 4.59
N CYS A 74 -6.18 -5.81 3.51
CA CYS A 74 -7.18 -4.80 3.20
C CYS A 74 -8.47 -5.48 2.70
N ILE A 75 -9.63 -4.96 3.10
CA ILE A 75 -10.92 -5.43 2.58
C ILE A 75 -11.04 -5.25 1.06
N LEU A 76 -10.37 -4.24 0.52
CA LEU A 76 -10.32 -3.95 -0.92
C LEU A 76 -9.57 -5.04 -1.69
N ASN A 77 -8.42 -5.52 -1.20
CA ASN A 77 -7.73 -6.69 -1.78
C ASN A 77 -8.62 -7.93 -1.77
N ASN A 78 -9.35 -8.16 -0.68
CA ASN A 78 -10.23 -9.32 -0.58
C ASN A 78 -11.41 -9.22 -1.54
N LEU A 79 -11.96 -8.02 -1.72
CA LEU A 79 -13.04 -7.77 -2.68
C LEU A 79 -12.53 -7.93 -4.13
N GLU A 80 -11.34 -7.44 -4.43
CA GLU A 80 -10.70 -7.68 -5.74
C GLU A 80 -10.49 -9.18 -5.98
N ASN A 81 -9.96 -9.91 -4.98
CA ASN A 81 -9.80 -11.36 -5.04
C ASN A 81 -11.14 -12.07 -5.26
N LEU A 82 -12.20 -11.64 -4.59
CA LEU A 82 -13.54 -12.20 -4.72
C LEU A 82 -14.08 -12.00 -6.15
N LEU A 83 -13.94 -10.79 -6.69
CA LEU A 83 -14.40 -10.47 -8.05
C LEU A 83 -13.61 -11.21 -9.13
N ARG A 84 -12.32 -11.46 -8.92
CA ARG A 84 -11.45 -12.12 -9.91
C ARG A 84 -11.53 -13.63 -9.85
N ASN A 85 -11.49 -14.18 -8.65
CA ASN A 85 -11.20 -15.60 -8.41
C ASN A 85 -12.36 -16.32 -7.73
N GLY A 86 -13.45 -15.62 -7.41
CA GLY A 86 -14.57 -16.15 -6.61
C GLY A 86 -14.18 -16.48 -5.16
N ARG A 87 -12.99 -16.05 -4.71
CA ARG A 87 -12.45 -16.38 -3.38
C ARG A 87 -12.11 -15.09 -2.64
N TRP A 88 -12.62 -14.97 -1.41
CA TRP A 88 -12.33 -13.83 -0.54
C TRP A 88 -10.83 -13.65 -0.27
N ARG A 89 -10.07 -14.75 -0.21
CA ARG A 89 -8.61 -14.74 -0.03
C ARG A 89 -7.95 -15.51 -1.16
N ASN A 90 -6.81 -15.02 -1.60
CA ASN A 90 -6.01 -15.66 -2.63
C ASN A 90 -4.52 -15.60 -2.23
N PRO A 91 -3.94 -16.71 -1.75
CA PRO A 91 -2.52 -16.78 -1.41
C PRO A 91 -1.57 -16.43 -2.56
N ALA A 92 -2.03 -16.51 -3.81
CA ALA A 92 -1.25 -16.11 -4.98
C ALA A 92 -1.20 -14.58 -5.19
N ASN A 93 -2.01 -13.79 -4.47
CA ASN A 93 -2.00 -12.34 -4.55
C ASN A 93 -0.87 -11.77 -3.69
N ARG A 94 0.21 -11.32 -4.34
CA ARG A 94 1.38 -10.69 -3.70
C ARG A 94 1.00 -9.49 -2.82
N GLU A 95 -0.04 -8.74 -3.16
CA GLU A 95 -0.44 -7.54 -2.43
C GLU A 95 -1.31 -7.86 -1.19
N GLU A 96 -1.83 -9.09 -1.06
CA GLU A 96 -2.70 -9.47 0.05
C GLU A 96 -1.96 -9.36 1.39
N GLY A 97 -2.33 -8.35 2.18
CA GLY A 97 -1.72 -8.04 3.48
C GLY A 97 -0.30 -7.48 3.43
N ALA A 98 0.20 -7.19 2.23
CA ALA A 98 1.50 -6.58 2.01
C ALA A 98 1.41 -5.37 1.05
N TRP A 99 0.23 -4.78 0.87
CA TRP A 99 0.01 -3.71 -0.11
C TRP A 99 0.97 -2.53 0.08
N VAL A 100 1.10 -2.00 1.31
CA VAL A 100 2.03 -0.89 1.62
C VAL A 100 3.48 -1.29 1.34
N ARG A 101 3.86 -2.55 1.65
CA ARG A 101 5.19 -3.08 1.33
C ARG A 101 5.43 -3.11 -0.16
N CYS A 102 4.47 -3.63 -0.93
CA CYS A 102 4.58 -3.67 -2.38
C CYS A 102 4.68 -2.26 -2.94
N LEU A 103 3.90 -1.30 -2.44
CA LEU A 103 4.00 0.10 -2.86
C LEU A 103 5.38 0.71 -2.59
N ILE A 104 5.96 0.49 -1.40
CA ILE A 104 7.29 1.00 -1.05
C ILE A 104 8.37 0.34 -1.92
N VAL A 105 8.33 -0.98 -2.05
CA VAL A 105 9.29 -1.74 -2.87
C VAL A 105 9.19 -1.32 -4.34
N ASP A 106 7.98 -1.24 -4.89
CA ASP A 106 7.77 -0.93 -6.31
C ASP A 106 8.08 0.56 -6.62
N GLY A 107 7.91 1.46 -5.64
CA GLY A 107 8.17 2.89 -5.81
C GLY A 107 9.61 3.33 -5.49
N THR A 108 10.29 2.65 -4.56
CA THR A 108 11.61 3.07 -4.04
C THR A 108 12.70 2.01 -4.16
N GLY A 109 12.34 0.74 -4.42
CA GLY A 109 13.25 -0.39 -4.40
C GLY A 109 13.66 -0.88 -3.00
N LEU A 110 13.18 -0.24 -1.92
CA LEU A 110 13.56 -0.58 -0.55
C LEU A 110 12.70 -1.72 -0.01
N ASP A 111 13.33 -2.87 0.28
CA ASP A 111 12.66 -3.99 0.93
C ASP A 111 12.74 -3.89 2.46
N LEU A 112 11.74 -3.23 3.04
CA LEU A 112 11.57 -3.12 4.48
C LEU A 112 10.88 -4.35 5.06
N THR A 113 11.25 -4.71 6.28
CA THR A 113 10.60 -5.81 7.01
C THR A 113 9.13 -5.48 7.32
N PRO A 114 8.24 -6.48 7.43
CA PRO A 114 6.84 -6.25 7.78
C PRO A 114 6.65 -5.43 9.06
N HIS A 115 7.52 -5.63 10.05
CA HIS A 115 7.51 -4.87 11.29
C HIS A 115 7.85 -3.39 11.08
N GLN A 116 8.89 -3.08 10.30
CA GLN A 116 9.25 -1.69 9.98
C GLN A 116 8.10 -0.97 9.27
N ILE A 117 7.45 -1.64 8.32
CA ILE A 117 6.33 -1.08 7.58
C ILE A 117 5.14 -0.83 8.50
N ALA A 118 4.84 -1.76 9.41
CA ALA A 118 3.80 -1.58 10.41
C ALA A 118 4.10 -0.37 11.31
N VAL A 119 5.31 -0.27 11.85
CA VAL A 119 5.72 0.85 12.70
C VAL A 119 5.61 2.20 11.96
N ILE A 120 6.14 2.28 10.74
CA ILE A 120 6.07 3.51 9.94
C ILE A 120 4.62 3.87 9.61
N SER A 121 3.83 2.90 9.14
CA SER A 121 2.45 3.13 8.72
C SER A 121 1.57 3.56 9.91
N TYR A 122 1.62 2.82 11.02
CA TYR A 122 0.85 3.16 12.21
C TYR A 122 1.35 4.44 12.88
N GLY A 123 2.66 4.70 12.86
CA GLY A 123 3.22 5.94 13.40
C GLY A 123 2.75 7.17 12.64
N VAL A 124 2.84 7.16 11.31
CA VAL A 124 2.40 8.27 10.46
C VAL A 124 0.89 8.47 10.54
N VAL A 125 0.11 7.39 10.36
CA VAL A 125 -1.36 7.47 10.43
C VAL A 125 -1.83 7.89 11.83
N GLY A 126 -1.21 7.36 12.88
CA GLY A 126 -1.52 7.73 14.27
C GLY A 126 -1.21 9.20 14.56
N LEU A 127 -0.11 9.74 14.04
CA LEU A 127 0.21 11.15 14.17
C LEU A 127 -0.81 12.04 13.44
N CYS A 128 -1.15 11.71 12.20
CA CYS A 128 -2.19 12.44 11.46
C CYS A 128 -3.55 12.39 12.17
N TRP A 129 -3.91 11.23 12.73
CA TRP A 129 -5.13 11.08 13.50
C TRP A 129 -5.12 11.94 14.76
N LEU A 130 -4.00 11.96 15.51
CA LEU A 130 -3.85 12.81 16.69
C LEU A 130 -4.00 14.29 16.32
N LEU A 131 -3.40 14.73 15.20
CA LEU A 131 -3.60 16.09 14.69
C LEU A 131 -5.07 16.38 14.38
N GLY A 132 -5.79 15.42 13.80
CA GLY A 132 -7.22 15.54 13.55
C GLY A 132 -8.06 15.65 14.82
N VAL A 133 -7.73 14.89 15.86
CA VAL A 133 -8.38 15.01 17.19
C VAL A 133 -8.09 16.36 17.82
N LEU A 134 -6.84 16.82 17.80
CA LEU A 134 -6.46 18.14 18.33
C LEU A 134 -7.15 19.27 17.58
N HIS A 135 -7.29 19.16 16.25
CA HIS A 135 -8.04 20.10 15.43
C HIS A 135 -9.53 20.07 15.78
N LEU A 136 -10.12 18.90 15.98
CA LEU A 136 -11.53 18.76 16.35
C LEU A 136 -11.82 19.40 17.72
N LEU A 137 -10.89 19.27 18.65
CA LEU A 137 -10.97 19.87 19.99
C LEU A 137 -10.59 21.36 20.01
N GLY A 138 -10.13 21.94 18.89
CA GLY A 138 -9.70 23.33 18.81
C GLY A 138 -8.46 23.64 19.66
N VAL A 139 -7.60 22.64 19.91
CA VAL A 139 -6.43 22.76 20.78
C VAL A 139 -5.21 23.28 20.00
N GLY A 140 -4.41 24.15 20.63
CA GLY A 140 -3.13 24.59 20.07
C GLY A 140 -3.29 25.49 18.85
N ILE A 141 -2.57 25.19 17.76
CA ILE A 141 -2.57 25.99 16.52
C ILE A 141 -3.97 26.10 15.88
N PHE A 142 -4.87 25.17 16.19
CA PHE A 142 -6.24 25.14 15.67
C PHE A 142 -7.23 26.00 16.46
N SER A 143 -6.83 26.59 17.59
CA SER A 143 -7.68 27.51 18.37
C SER A 143 -7.98 28.83 17.65
N ARG A 144 -7.24 29.12 16.57
CA ARG A 144 -7.34 30.36 15.78
C ARG A 144 -8.09 30.20 14.45
N PHE A 145 -8.61 29.00 14.16
CA PHE A 145 -9.32 28.62 12.94
C PHE A 145 -10.63 27.90 13.29
#